data_AF-A0A7L1Z928-F1
#
_entry.id   AF-A0A7L1Z928-F1
#
_cell.length_a   1.000
_cell.length_b   1.000
_cell.length_c   1.000
_cell.angle_alpha   90.00
_cell.angle_beta   90.00
_cell.angle_gamma   90.00
#
_symmetry.space_group_name_H-M   'P 1'
#
loop_
_entity.id
_entity.type
_entity.pdbx_description
1 polymer ?
#
loop_
_entity_poly.entity_id
_entity_poly.type
_entity_poly.pdbx_seq_one_letter_code
_entity_poly.pdbx_strand_id
1 'polypeptide(L)' 'QEKVAELLGVPPEDQVLLFAGTPLDDDTVLGQSPLPELATLDLSTRLLGGKVHGSLARAGKVRGQTPKVAKQEKKKKK' A
#
# COMPACT_ATOMS: atom_id res chain seq x y z
N GLN A 1 1.39 24.22 -22.63
CA GLN A 1 1.51 22.75 -22.54
C GLN A 1 0.95 22.38 -21.19
N GLU A 2 -0.14 21.63 -21.15
CA GLU A 2 -0.74 21.18 -19.89
C GLU A 2 0.07 20.00 -19.37
N LYS A 3 0.38 19.99 -18.06
CA LYS A 3 1.24 18.94 -17.50
C LYS A 3 0.40 17.68 -17.34
N VAL A 4 0.94 16.52 -17.68
CA VAL A 4 0.21 15.23 -17.59
C VAL A 4 -0.40 14.99 -16.20
N ALA A 5 0.25 15.47 -15.14
CA ALA A 5 -0.27 15.44 -13.78
C ALA A 5 -1.57 16.24 -13.58
N GLU A 6 -1.71 17.39 -14.24
CA GLU A 6 -2.90 18.24 -14.17
C GLU A 6 -4.09 17.57 -14.88
N LEU A 7 -3.84 16.96 -16.05
CA LEU A 7 -4.85 16.25 -16.83
C LEU A 7 -5.42 15.02 -16.13
N LEU A 8 -4.56 14.29 -15.40
CA LEU A 8 -4.95 13.07 -14.71
C LEU A 8 -5.43 13.33 -13.28
N GLY A 9 -5.12 14.50 -12.71
CA GLY A 9 -5.41 14.81 -11.30
C GLY A 9 -4.65 13.94 -10.30
N VAL A 10 -3.57 13.29 -10.74
CA VAL A 10 -2.71 12.43 -9.91
C VAL A 10 -1.39 13.16 -9.68
N PRO A 11 -0.91 13.29 -8.44
CA PRO A 11 0.33 14.00 -8.18
C PRO A 11 1.53 13.23 -8.79
N PRO A 12 2.59 13.91 -9.27
CA PRO A 12 3.72 13.27 -9.95
C PRO A 12 4.38 12.14 -9.15
N GLU A 13 4.48 12.27 -7.83
CA GLU A 13 5.05 11.27 -6.93
C GLU A 13 4.27 9.94 -6.90
N ASP A 14 2.98 9.98 -7.22
CA ASP A 14 2.13 8.80 -7.32
C ASP A 14 2.07 8.23 -8.73
N GLN A 15 2.74 8.84 -9.71
CA GLN A 15 2.78 8.35 -11.07
C GLN A 15 3.94 7.37 -11.26
N VAL A 16 3.75 6.39 -12.14
CA VAL A 16 4.79 5.47 -12.60
C VAL A 16 4.65 5.34 -14.10
N LEU A 17 5.74 5.60 -14.82
CA LEU A 17 5.84 5.27 -16.25
C LEU A 17 6.35 3.85 -16.39
N LEU A 18 5.69 3.07 -17.25
CA LEU A 18 6.07 1.70 -17.56
C LEU A 18 6.34 1.56 -19.05
N PHE A 19 7.36 0.77 -19.37
CA PHE A 19 7.60 0.27 -20.72
C PHE A 19 7.52 -1.25 -20.70
N ALA A 20 6.66 -1.83 -21.55
CA ALA A 20 6.42 -3.28 -21.60
C ALA A 20 6.14 -3.89 -20.21
N GLY A 21 5.36 -3.18 -19.38
CA GLY A 21 5.02 -3.60 -18.01
C GLY A 21 6.12 -3.44 -16.97
N THR A 22 7.29 -2.90 -17.33
CA THR A 22 8.40 -2.65 -16.40
C THR A 22 8.46 -1.16 -16.05
N PRO A 23 8.49 -0.78 -14.75
CA PRO A 23 8.59 0.61 -14.34
C PRO A 23 9.96 1.20 -14.74
N LEU A 24 9.95 2.45 -15.21
CA LEU A 24 11.15 3.23 -15.48
C LEU A 24 11.64 3.94 -14.21
N ASP A 25 12.94 4.24 -14.14
CA ASP A 25 13.51 5.03 -13.05
C ASP A 25 13.07 6.50 -13.17
N ASP A 26 12.79 7.15 -12.04
CA ASP A 26 12.28 8.53 -11.98
C ASP A 26 13.28 9.55 -12.58
N ASP A 27 14.58 9.23 -12.57
CA ASP A 27 15.65 10.05 -13.15
C ASP A 27 15.86 9.80 -14.67
N THR A 28 15.08 8.89 -15.28
CA THR A 28 15.24 8.53 -16.70
C THR A 28 14.81 9.68 -17.60
N VAL A 29 15.73 10.19 -18.41
CA VAL A 29 15.42 11.11 -19.51
C VAL A 29 15.04 10.31 -20.74
N LEU A 30 13.76 10.34 -21.15
CA LEU A 30 13.24 9.53 -22.27
C LEU A 30 14.00 9.70 -23.59
N GLY A 31 14.46 10.92 -23.90
CA GLY A 31 15.23 11.19 -25.13
C GLY A 31 16.68 10.67 -25.11
N GLN A 32 17.15 10.17 -23.96
CA GLN A 32 18.49 9.62 -23.77
C GLN A 32 18.46 8.14 -23.34
N SER A 33 17.27 7.59 -23.13
CA SER A 33 17.09 6.19 -22.74
C SER A 33 17.15 5.28 -23.98
N PRO A 34 17.44 3.99 -23.82
CA PRO A 34 17.47 3.03 -24.92
C PRO A 34 16.07 2.62 -25.42
N LEU A 35 15.05 3.47 -25.21
CA LEU A 35 13.70 3.22 -25.68
C LEU A 35 13.60 3.46 -27.19
N PRO A 36 12.82 2.65 -27.93
CA PRO A 36 12.50 2.94 -29.32
C PRO A 36 11.86 4.32 -29.50
N GLU A 37 12.13 4.98 -30.63
CA GLU A 37 11.65 6.35 -30.95
C GLU A 37 10.12 6.49 -30.89
N LEU A 38 9.39 5.39 -31.10
CA LEU A 38 7.92 5.32 -31.04
C LEU A 38 7.45 4.30 -30.00
N ALA A 39 8.18 4.18 -28.90
CA ALA A 39 7.78 3.34 -27.78
C ALA A 39 6.46 3.84 -27.16
N THR A 40 5.53 2.91 -26.97
CA THR A 40 4.34 3.16 -26.15
C THR A 40 4.70 3.02 -24.68
N LEU A 41 4.39 4.04 -23.89
CA LEU A 41 4.55 4.05 -22.44
C LEU A 41 3.18 4.00 -21.77
N ASP A 42 3.07 3.22 -20.71
CA ASP A 42 1.89 3.19 -19.86
C ASP A 42 2.13 4.09 -18.65
N LEU A 43 1.17 4.95 -18.32
CA LEU A 43 1.19 5.73 -17.09
C LEU A 43 0.21 5.11 -16.09
N SER A 44 0.75 4.65 -14.97
CA SER A 44 -0.02 4.06 -13.87
C SER A 44 0.12 4.88 -12.60
N THR A 45 -0.75 4.61 -11.63
CA THR A 45 -0.71 5.22 -10.30
C THR A 45 -0.21 4.21 -9.27
N ARG A 46 0.58 4.66 -8.30
CA ARG A 46 0.99 3.84 -7.15
C ARG A 46 -0.22 3.64 -6.24
N LEU A 47 -0.42 2.41 -5.80
CA LEU A 47 -1.42 2.14 -4.76
C LEU A 47 -0.86 2.57 -3.41
N LEU A 48 -1.39 3.66 -2.86
CA LEU A 48 -1.17 4.01 -1.46
C LEU A 48 -1.86 2.96 -0.57
N GLY A 49 -1.17 2.52 0.49
CA GLY A 49 -1.54 1.35 1.30
C GLY A 49 -3.03 1.23 1.67
N GLY A 50 -3.52 -0.01 1.66
CA GLY A 50 -4.89 -0.37 2.04
C GLY A 50 -4.95 -1.16 3.34
N LYS A 51 -6.18 -1.41 3.86
CA LYS A 51 -6.39 -2.31 4.99
C LYS A 51 -5.79 -3.68 4.66
N VAL A 52 -4.71 -4.03 5.35
CA VAL A 52 -4.11 -5.37 5.24
C VAL A 52 -5.14 -6.38 5.73
N HIS A 53 -5.46 -7.36 4.88
CA HIS A 53 -6.32 -8.47 5.27
C HIS A 53 -5.67 -9.20 6.46
N GLY A 54 -6.38 -9.32 7.59
CA GLY A 54 -5.82 -9.87 8.83
C GLY A 54 -5.30 -8.83 9.84
N SER A 55 -5.72 -7.56 9.76
CA SER A 55 -5.34 -6.55 10.76
C SER A 55 -5.58 -7.02 12.20
N LEU A 56 -4.61 -6.83 13.10
CA LEU A 56 -4.69 -7.16 14.53
C LEU A 56 -5.63 -6.23 15.32
N ALA A 57 -6.50 -5.47 14.66
CA ALA A 57 -7.42 -4.50 15.26
C ALA A 57 -8.35 -5.12 16.33
N ARG A 58 -8.53 -6.45 16.34
CA ARG A 58 -9.35 -7.18 17.32
C ARG A 58 -8.53 -7.94 18.37
N ALA A 59 -7.21 -7.95 18.28
CA ALA A 59 -6.35 -8.68 19.22
C ALA A 59 -6.57 -8.16 20.65
N GLY A 60 -6.82 -9.07 21.59
CA GLY A 60 -7.00 -8.73 23.01
C GLY A 60 -8.36 -8.10 23.38
N LYS A 61 -9.27 -7.83 22.43
CA LYS A 61 -10.58 -7.21 22.72
C LYS A 61 -11.35 -7.97 23.80
N VAL A 62 -11.42 -9.30 23.67
CA VAL A 62 -12.16 -10.16 24.62
C VAL A 62 -11.50 -10.14 26.00
N ARG A 63 -10.17 -10.25 26.07
CA ARG A 63 -9.42 -10.22 27.33
C ARG A 63 -9.59 -8.89 28.08
N GLY A 64 -9.68 -7.77 27.36
CA GLY A 64 -9.93 -6.45 27.94
C GLY A 64 -11.38 -6.21 28.37
N GLN A 65 -12.34 -6.84 27.69
CA GLN A 65 -13.76 -6.75 28.06
C GLN A 65 -14.11 -7.64 29.26
N THR A 66 -13.44 -8.78 29.43
CA THR A 66 -13.79 -9.72 30.48
C THR A 66 -13.37 -9.21 31.86
N PRO A 67 -14.29 -9.16 32.85
CA PRO A 67 -13.93 -8.79 34.21
C PRO A 67 -12.91 -9.78 34.79
N LYS A 68 -11.87 -9.26 35.46
CA LYS A 68 -10.80 -10.07 36.07
C LYS A 68 -11.32 -10.72 37.35
N VAL A 69 -11.80 -11.96 37.26
CA VAL A 69 -12.27 -12.72 38.42
C VAL A 69 -11.08 -13.34 39.15
N ALA A 70 -10.98 -13.11 40.47
CA ALA A 70 -9.99 -13.74 41.33
C ALA A 70 -10.27 -15.25 41.49
N LYS A 71 -9.22 -16.06 41.60
CA LYS A 71 -9.34 -17.50 41.77
C LYS A 71 -9.96 -17.80 43.13
N GLN A 72 -11.14 -18.42 43.14
CA GLN A 72 -11.73 -18.92 44.38
C GLN A 72 -10.94 -20.14 44.87
N GLU A 73 -10.56 -20.15 46.15
CA GLU A 73 -10.03 -21.33 46.80
C GLU A 73 -11.13 -22.40 46.91
N LYS A 74 -11.03 -23.43 46.07
CA LYS A 74 -11.88 -24.61 46.19
C LYS A 74 -11.41 -25.43 47.39
N LYS A 75 -12.29 -25.63 48.37
CA LYS A 75 -12.07 -26.62 49.42
C LYS A 75 -11.78 -27.97 48.77
N LYS A 76 -10.62 -28.54 49.10
CA LYS A 76 -10.20 -29.87 48.66
C LYS A 76 -11.28 -30.87 49.10
N LYS A 77 -11.96 -31.51 48.14
CA LYS A 77 -12.87 -32.62 48.48
C LYS A 77 -12.03 -33.72 49.13
N LYS A 78 -12.38 -34.08 50.36
CA LYS A 78 -11.89 -35.27 51.04
C LYS A 78 -12.48 -36.51 50.36
#